data_AF-A0A1V8TS66-F1
#
_entry.id   AF-A0A1V8TS66-F1
#
_cell.length_a   1.000
_cell.length_b   1.000
_cell.length_c   1.000
_cell.angle_alpha   90.00
_cell.angle_beta   90.00
_cell.angle_gamma   90.00
#
_symmetry.space_group_name_H-M   'P 1'
#
loop_
_entity.id
_entity.type
_entity.pdbx_description
1 polymer ?
#
loop_
_entity_poly.entity_id
_entity_poly.type
_entity_poly.pdbx_seq_one_letter_code
_entity_poly.pdbx_strand_id
1 'polypeptide(L)'
;MFSAFPQLPLELREEIWRYCLPYRVRELDRSEYDLYEVEGESEIPCWLHHITSMNTRPPAIWSVCHEARRVAQETGRVSDPFSLRPADSKWYSYLQIHDRWEDSQRDSVHMNWPAMTTYDDDGYGMPLRALSFDALRLSGKASIMFTFLHSCLKPDPGEKVAIFAHPPSPGGCYPHEDGMAHLRVYRRAMLSDTRALRHLDNWSVVMKTVVIHQDIRIAAMTGLFGLLGDALVQIVDVDEVERMADLLRLARNCEQGFNVTARQDFEPLNLQEVNEAVKQTLIERGYGDMVPKVRPAVLFRLCPRMCNRLGRAVTPPPRPIGMGRGFVSFWLDNPKARR
;
A
#
# COMPACT_ATOMS: atom_id res chain seq x y z
N MET A 1 -25.83 1.79 25.52
CA MET A 1 -25.14 3.09 25.61
C MET A 1 -24.35 3.09 26.91
N PHE A 2 -23.02 3.23 26.84
CA PHE A 2 -22.13 3.08 28.01
C PHE A 2 -22.06 4.42 28.77
N SER A 3 -22.92 4.59 29.77
CA SER A 3 -23.09 5.85 30.52
C SER A 3 -21.93 6.19 31.47
N ALA A 4 -21.01 5.25 31.71
CA ALA A 4 -19.87 5.44 32.59
C ALA A 4 -18.71 6.18 31.92
N PHE A 5 -18.56 6.12 30.59
CA PHE A 5 -17.41 6.73 29.91
C PHE A 5 -17.29 8.24 30.16
N PRO A 6 -18.35 9.06 30.06
CA PRO A 6 -18.26 10.49 30.37
C PRO A 6 -17.94 10.82 31.83
N GLN A 7 -18.08 9.85 32.75
CA GLN A 7 -17.81 10.02 34.18
C GLN A 7 -16.34 9.76 34.54
N LEU A 8 -15.56 9.21 33.60
CA LEU A 8 -14.14 8.97 33.81
C LEU A 8 -13.37 10.32 33.79
N PRO A 9 -12.28 10.44 34.57
CA PRO A 9 -11.31 11.53 34.43
C PRO A 9 -10.84 11.70 32.98
N LEU A 10 -10.53 12.94 32.59
CA LEU A 10 -10.14 13.27 31.21
C LEU A 10 -8.97 12.40 30.74
N GLU A 11 -7.99 12.17 31.60
CA GLU A 11 -6.78 11.41 31.32
C GLU A 11 -7.12 9.97 30.91
N LEU A 12 -8.05 9.32 31.63
CA LEU A 12 -8.48 7.96 31.29
C LEU A 12 -9.28 7.92 29.99
N ARG A 13 -10.10 8.94 29.72
CA ARG A 13 -10.88 9.01 28.47
C ARG A 13 -9.96 9.19 27.27
N GLU A 14 -8.94 10.04 27.40
CA GLU A 14 -7.92 10.21 26.37
C GLU A 14 -7.09 8.94 26.15
N GLU A 15 -6.67 8.24 27.22
CA GLU A 15 -5.96 6.98 27.09
C GLU A 15 -6.80 5.90 26.38
N ILE A 16 -8.10 5.83 26.67
CA ILE A 16 -9.02 4.95 25.94
C ILE A 16 -9.06 5.32 24.45
N TRP A 17 -9.15 6.62 24.13
CA TRP A 17 -9.10 7.05 22.73
C TRP A 17 -7.77 6.74 22.05
N ARG A 18 -6.63 6.94 22.73
CA ARG A 18 -5.30 6.59 22.22
C ARG A 18 -5.17 5.10 21.98
N TYR A 19 -5.74 4.27 22.86
CA TYR A 19 -5.79 2.82 22.71
C TYR A 19 -6.65 2.38 21.51
N CYS A 20 -7.68 3.17 21.16
CA CYS A 20 -8.50 2.92 19.98
C CYS A 20 -7.86 3.34 18.65
N LEU A 21 -6.71 4.02 18.65
CA LEU A 21 -6.04 4.39 17.40
C LEU A 21 -5.42 3.16 16.72
N PRO A 22 -5.68 2.94 15.42
CA PRO A 22 -5.17 1.77 14.71
C PRO A 22 -3.69 1.95 14.31
N TYR A 23 -2.98 0.82 14.25
CA TYR A 23 -1.75 0.71 13.48
C TYR A 23 -2.11 0.35 12.04
N ARG A 24 -1.90 1.26 11.10
CA ARG A 24 -2.31 1.07 9.70
C ARG A 24 -1.12 0.87 8.77
N VAL A 25 -1.40 0.19 7.67
CA VAL A 25 -0.51 0.11 6.52
C VAL A 25 -1.00 1.13 5.50
N ARG A 26 -0.23 2.20 5.30
CA ARG A 26 -0.51 3.24 4.32
C ARG A 26 0.03 2.81 2.96
N GLU A 27 -0.88 2.60 2.04
CA GLU A 27 -0.53 2.27 0.66
C GLU A 27 -0.09 3.56 -0.09
N LEU A 28 0.95 3.45 -0.92
CA LEU A 28 1.38 4.54 -1.80
C LEU A 28 0.60 4.58 -3.11
N ASP A 29 0.21 3.40 -3.56
CA ASP A 29 -0.42 3.12 -4.83
C ASP A 29 -1.44 2.00 -4.68
N ARG A 30 -2.38 1.95 -5.60
CA ARG A 30 -3.42 0.93 -5.66
C ARG A 30 -2.79 -0.36 -6.14
N SER A 31 -3.21 -1.49 -5.56
CA SER A 31 -2.95 -2.78 -6.16
C SER A 31 -3.55 -2.83 -7.57
N GLU A 32 -2.73 -3.25 -8.53
CA GLU A 32 -3.18 -3.62 -9.87
C GLU A 32 -4.00 -4.93 -9.80
N TYR A 33 -4.78 -5.20 -10.86
CA TYR A 33 -5.85 -6.20 -10.91
C TYR A 33 -5.38 -7.67 -10.74
N ASP A 34 -4.07 -7.89 -10.61
CA ASP A 34 -3.41 -9.19 -10.80
C ASP A 34 -3.03 -9.91 -9.50
N LEU A 35 -3.43 -9.45 -8.32
CA LEU A 35 -2.96 -10.04 -7.05
C LEU A 35 -3.68 -11.32 -6.59
N TYR A 36 -4.13 -12.14 -7.52
CA TYR A 36 -4.60 -13.48 -7.17
C TYR A 36 -3.88 -14.48 -8.05
N GLU A 37 -3.13 -15.38 -7.43
CA GLU A 37 -2.73 -16.67 -8.00
C GLU A 37 -4.03 -17.47 -8.21
N VAL A 38 -4.80 -17.09 -9.23
CA VAL A 38 -6.01 -17.78 -9.62
C VAL A 38 -5.57 -18.91 -10.53
N GLU A 39 -5.84 -20.15 -10.13
CA GLU A 39 -5.78 -21.27 -11.06
C GLU A 39 -6.84 -21.04 -12.17
N GLY A 40 -6.38 -20.72 -13.38
CA GLY A 40 -7.21 -20.65 -14.60
C GLY A 40 -7.78 -19.27 -14.96
N GLU A 41 -8.56 -19.22 -16.05
CA GLU A 41 -9.26 -18.04 -16.60
C GLU A 41 -10.41 -17.51 -15.72
N SER A 42 -10.27 -17.57 -14.39
CA SER A 42 -11.39 -17.29 -13.48
C SER A 42 -11.60 -15.79 -13.24
N GLU A 43 -12.85 -15.45 -12.92
CA GLU A 43 -13.29 -14.09 -12.60
C GLU A 43 -12.49 -13.47 -11.43
N ILE A 44 -12.19 -12.18 -11.52
CA ILE A 44 -11.47 -11.43 -10.49
C ILE A 44 -12.28 -11.47 -9.17
N PRO A 45 -11.76 -12.04 -8.07
CA PRO A 45 -12.53 -12.23 -6.84
C PRO A 45 -12.90 -10.92 -6.14
N CYS A 46 -12.08 -9.87 -6.29
CA CYS A 46 -12.29 -8.60 -5.59
C CYS A 46 -11.58 -7.41 -6.25
N TRP A 47 -12.26 -6.25 -6.26
CA TRP A 47 -11.69 -4.99 -6.74
C TRP A 47 -10.96 -4.25 -5.63
N LEU A 48 -9.65 -4.45 -5.49
CA LEU A 48 -8.86 -3.95 -4.36
C LEU A 48 -8.87 -2.42 -4.17
N HIS A 49 -9.16 -1.67 -5.25
CA HIS A 49 -9.22 -0.20 -5.23
C HIS A 49 -10.12 0.38 -4.12
N HIS A 50 -11.26 -0.25 -3.86
CA HIS A 50 -12.15 0.26 -2.82
C HIS A 50 -11.57 0.09 -1.41
N ILE A 51 -10.82 -0.99 -1.17
CA ILE A 51 -10.16 -1.24 0.13
C ILE A 51 -9.10 -0.17 0.35
N THR A 52 -8.25 0.05 -0.66
CA THR A 52 -7.25 1.12 -0.66
C THR A 52 -7.88 2.48 -0.40
N SER A 53 -8.99 2.79 -1.09
CA SER A 53 -9.71 4.07 -0.93
C SER A 53 -10.38 4.22 0.45
N MET A 54 -10.76 3.12 1.09
CA MET A 54 -11.28 3.15 2.46
C MET A 54 -10.15 3.32 3.47
N ASN A 55 -8.99 2.73 3.20
CA ASN A 55 -7.81 2.73 4.05
C ASN A 55 -7.11 4.12 4.13
N THR A 56 -7.40 5.05 3.19
CA THR A 56 -6.89 6.43 3.24
C THR A 56 -7.64 7.36 4.21
N ARG A 57 -8.78 6.90 4.74
CA ARG A 57 -9.65 7.71 5.58
C ARG A 57 -9.05 7.91 6.98
N PRO A 58 -9.46 8.97 7.70
CA PRO A 58 -9.17 9.11 9.12
C PRO A 58 -9.65 7.89 9.92
N PRO A 59 -9.01 7.58 11.07
CA PRO A 59 -9.43 6.49 11.94
C PRO A 59 -10.87 6.71 12.40
N ALA A 60 -11.58 5.63 12.73
CA ALA A 60 -13.02 5.68 13.04
C ALA A 60 -13.32 6.66 14.20
N ILE A 61 -12.43 6.71 15.20
CA ILE A 61 -12.57 7.60 16.36
C ILE A 61 -12.60 9.09 16.01
N TRP A 62 -11.99 9.48 14.88
CA TRP A 62 -11.98 10.87 14.38
C TRP A 62 -13.38 11.50 14.28
N SER A 63 -14.36 10.66 13.97
CA SER A 63 -15.73 11.06 13.70
C SER A 63 -16.64 11.04 14.93
N VAL A 64 -16.19 10.48 16.05
CA VAL A 64 -17.04 10.20 17.22
C VAL A 64 -17.40 11.46 18.00
N CYS A 65 -16.41 12.22 18.45
CA CYS A 65 -16.61 13.47 19.20
C CYS A 65 -15.38 14.38 19.10
N HIS A 66 -15.46 15.60 19.65
CA HIS A 66 -14.36 16.55 19.63
C HIS A 66 -13.11 16.05 20.38
N GLU A 67 -13.30 15.32 21.48
CA GLU A 67 -12.20 14.79 22.27
C GLU A 67 -11.45 13.68 21.52
N ALA A 68 -12.17 12.69 20.99
CA ALA A 68 -11.58 11.61 20.19
C ALA A 68 -10.88 12.16 18.94
N ARG A 69 -11.45 13.20 18.31
CA ARG A 69 -10.80 13.90 17.19
C ARG A 69 -9.49 14.56 17.61
N ARG A 70 -9.48 15.29 18.73
CA ARG A 70 -8.27 15.93 19.25
C ARG A 70 -7.17 14.89 19.48
N VAL A 71 -7.51 13.76 20.10
CA VAL A 71 -6.57 12.66 20.33
C VAL A 71 -6.00 12.12 19.02
N ALA A 72 -6.86 11.88 18.02
CA ALA A 72 -6.39 11.45 16.70
C ALA A 72 -5.53 12.51 15.97
N GLN A 73 -5.67 13.80 16.30
CA GLN A 73 -4.84 14.89 15.76
C GLN A 73 -3.48 15.05 16.43
N GLU A 74 -3.23 14.38 17.56
CA GLU A 74 -1.95 14.50 18.29
C GLU A 74 -0.78 14.11 17.39
N THR A 75 -0.95 13.04 16.62
CA THR A 75 0.07 12.49 15.72
C THR A 75 -0.41 12.36 14.28
N GLY A 76 -1.72 12.53 14.05
CA GLY A 76 -2.37 12.29 12.78
C GLY A 76 -2.91 13.52 12.06
N ARG A 77 -2.89 13.48 10.73
CA ARG A 77 -3.35 14.57 9.85
C ARG A 77 -3.69 14.07 8.46
N VAL A 78 -4.45 14.87 7.71
CA VAL A 78 -4.55 14.69 6.26
C VAL A 78 -3.33 15.33 5.60
N SER A 79 -2.71 14.62 4.68
CA SER A 79 -1.53 15.07 3.94
C SER A 79 -1.64 14.73 2.47
N ASP A 80 -1.10 15.62 1.63
CA ASP A 80 -0.68 15.26 0.29
C ASP A 80 0.84 14.98 0.30
N PRO A 81 1.25 13.70 0.32
CA PRO A 81 2.67 13.36 0.33
C PRO A 81 3.39 13.72 -0.98
N PHE A 82 2.69 13.91 -2.10
CA PHE A 82 3.36 14.37 -3.31
C PHE A 82 3.95 15.78 -3.12
N SER A 83 3.20 16.65 -2.45
CA SER A 83 3.64 18.00 -2.08
C SER A 83 4.76 18.01 -1.03
N LEU A 84 4.86 16.98 -0.19
CA LEU A 84 5.85 16.92 0.90
C LEU A 84 7.19 16.31 0.49
N ARG A 85 7.21 15.46 -0.53
CA ARG A 85 8.44 14.77 -0.98
C ARG A 85 9.42 15.76 -1.63
N PRO A 86 10.71 15.72 -1.24
CA PRO A 86 11.78 16.39 -1.98
C PRO A 86 11.82 15.96 -3.44
N ALA A 87 12.37 16.78 -4.32
CA ALA A 87 12.36 16.55 -5.77
C ALA A 87 12.94 15.18 -6.17
N ASP A 88 14.01 14.75 -5.49
CA ASP A 88 14.67 13.47 -5.74
C ASP A 88 13.92 12.24 -5.19
N SER A 89 12.89 12.47 -4.39
CA SER A 89 12.03 11.45 -3.78
C SER A 89 10.60 11.51 -4.33
N LYS A 90 10.36 12.36 -5.33
CA LYS A 90 9.07 12.37 -6.02
C LYS A 90 8.91 11.09 -6.83
N TRP A 91 7.71 10.56 -6.78
CA TRP A 91 7.25 9.41 -7.56
C TRP A 91 5.78 9.61 -7.89
N TYR A 92 5.46 9.32 -9.14
CA TYR A 92 4.15 9.36 -9.75
C TYR A 92 3.90 8.06 -10.50
N SER A 93 2.69 7.57 -10.35
CA SER A 93 2.12 6.48 -11.12
C SER A 93 0.63 6.78 -11.25
N TYR A 94 -0.02 6.34 -12.33
CA TYR A 94 -1.47 6.43 -12.45
C TYR A 94 -2.21 5.66 -11.32
N LEU A 95 -1.52 4.72 -10.66
CA LEU A 95 -2.02 3.98 -9.50
C LEU A 95 -1.84 4.75 -8.19
N GLN A 96 -1.12 5.88 -8.18
CA GLN A 96 -0.81 6.63 -6.96
C GLN A 96 -2.07 7.09 -6.23
N ILE A 97 -1.95 7.12 -4.90
CA ILE A 97 -3.01 7.58 -4.01
C ILE A 97 -2.70 8.99 -3.51
N HIS A 98 -3.59 9.93 -3.87
CA HIS A 98 -3.60 11.30 -3.39
C HIS A 98 -4.44 11.45 -2.12
N ASP A 99 -4.22 12.54 -1.38
CA ASP A 99 -4.94 12.95 -0.16
C ASP A 99 -5.26 11.82 0.82
N ARG A 100 -4.39 11.65 1.81
CA ARG A 100 -4.53 10.57 2.78
C ARG A 100 -4.25 11.01 4.18
N TRP A 101 -5.07 10.46 5.08
CA TRP A 101 -4.77 10.49 6.48
C TRP A 101 -3.45 9.75 6.74
N GLU A 102 -2.61 10.32 7.58
CA GLU A 102 -1.37 9.73 8.06
C GLU A 102 -1.26 9.92 9.57
N ASP A 103 -0.69 8.94 10.26
CA ASP A 103 -0.29 9.00 11.67
C ASP A 103 1.22 8.78 11.77
N SER A 104 1.93 9.81 12.22
CA SER A 104 3.39 9.83 12.28
C SER A 104 4.00 8.80 13.22
N GLN A 105 3.24 8.27 14.19
CA GLN A 105 3.76 7.29 15.15
C GLN A 105 3.33 5.85 14.84
N ARG A 106 2.25 5.68 14.06
CA ARG A 106 1.58 4.37 13.93
C ARG A 106 1.59 3.81 12.52
N ASP A 107 1.56 4.68 11.51
CA ASP A 107 1.39 4.21 10.14
C ASP A 107 2.71 3.67 9.59
N SER A 108 2.65 2.46 9.04
CA SER A 108 3.69 1.88 8.17
C SER A 108 3.36 2.20 6.71
N VAL A 109 4.32 2.03 5.80
CA VAL A 109 4.13 2.36 4.38
C VAL A 109 4.27 1.11 3.52
N HIS A 110 3.40 0.94 2.53
CA HIS A 110 3.43 -0.17 1.60
C HIS A 110 3.34 0.30 0.15
N MET A 111 4.12 -0.31 -0.74
CA MET A 111 4.05 -0.11 -2.18
C MET A 111 3.59 -1.40 -2.87
N ASN A 112 2.44 -1.33 -3.54
CA ASN A 112 1.85 -2.46 -4.26
C ASN A 112 2.46 -2.66 -5.65
N TRP A 113 3.07 -1.60 -6.17
CA TRP A 113 3.50 -1.53 -7.56
C TRP A 113 4.43 -2.70 -7.91
N PRO A 114 4.07 -3.60 -8.85
CA PRO A 114 4.79 -4.86 -9.10
C PRO A 114 6.06 -4.70 -9.97
N ALA A 115 6.49 -3.47 -10.22
CA ALA A 115 7.43 -3.05 -11.27
C ALA A 115 6.88 -3.28 -12.68
N MET A 116 6.91 -2.19 -13.46
CA MET A 116 6.24 -2.00 -14.75
C MET A 116 6.24 -3.23 -15.68
N THR A 117 5.06 -3.58 -16.18
CA THR A 117 4.94 -4.37 -17.41
C THR A 117 5.49 -3.56 -18.60
N THR A 118 5.71 -4.17 -19.76
CA THR A 118 6.15 -3.46 -20.97
C THR A 118 5.16 -2.41 -21.49
N TYR A 119 3.99 -2.26 -20.86
CA TYR A 119 2.91 -1.37 -21.25
C TYR A 119 2.65 -0.22 -20.25
N ASP A 120 3.31 -0.22 -19.09
CA ASP A 120 3.15 0.83 -18.07
C ASP A 120 4.11 2.00 -18.32
N ASP A 121 3.85 2.79 -19.35
CA ASP A 121 4.62 4.01 -19.65
C ASP A 121 4.26 5.20 -18.72
N ASP A 122 3.33 5.01 -17.77
CA ASP A 122 2.73 6.09 -16.97
C ASP A 122 3.39 6.32 -15.59
N GLY A 123 4.51 5.65 -15.30
CA GLY A 123 5.27 5.78 -14.04
C GLY A 123 6.54 6.64 -14.18
N TYR A 124 6.71 7.66 -13.34
CA TYR A 124 7.94 8.46 -13.27
C TYR A 124 8.28 8.87 -11.82
N GLY A 125 9.49 9.37 -11.60
CA GLY A 125 10.12 9.51 -10.29
C GLY A 125 10.72 8.22 -9.66
N MET A 126 11.22 8.36 -8.43
CA MET A 126 11.98 7.34 -7.71
C MET A 126 11.11 6.65 -6.64
N PRO A 127 10.51 5.47 -6.93
CA PRO A 127 9.54 4.80 -6.07
C PRO A 127 10.12 4.40 -4.71
N LEU A 128 11.36 3.87 -4.69
CA LEU A 128 12.00 3.42 -3.46
C LEU A 128 12.42 4.58 -2.55
N ARG A 129 12.80 5.73 -3.12
CA ARG A 129 13.02 6.97 -2.36
C ARG A 129 11.72 7.51 -1.80
N ALA A 130 10.66 7.53 -2.60
CA ALA A 130 9.34 7.94 -2.15
C ALA A 130 8.87 7.07 -0.97
N LEU A 131 9.04 5.76 -1.07
CA LEU A 131 8.73 4.81 0.00
C LEU A 131 9.57 5.04 1.25
N SER A 132 10.88 5.18 1.09
CA SER A 132 11.80 5.38 2.22
C SER A 132 11.55 6.71 2.92
N PHE A 133 11.34 7.79 2.16
CA PHE A 133 11.00 9.11 2.68
C PHE A 133 9.70 9.07 3.48
N ASP A 134 8.64 8.46 2.91
CA ASP A 134 7.36 8.35 3.61
C ASP A 134 7.50 7.49 4.86
N ALA A 135 8.24 6.37 4.82
CA ALA A 135 8.42 5.49 5.96
C ALA A 135 9.17 6.19 7.11
N LEU A 136 10.29 6.87 6.83
CA LEU A 136 11.10 7.58 7.83
C LEU A 136 10.35 8.74 8.50
N ARG A 137 9.36 9.32 7.82
CA ARG A 137 8.51 10.39 8.37
C ARG A 137 7.36 9.86 9.25
N LEU A 138 7.04 8.57 9.11
CA LEU A 138 6.03 7.87 9.88
C LEU A 138 6.71 6.92 10.88
N SER A 139 6.26 5.68 10.97
CA SER A 139 6.77 4.70 11.95
C SER A 139 8.16 4.12 11.64
N GLY A 140 8.80 4.50 10.54
CA GLY A 140 10.06 3.91 10.06
C GLY A 140 9.90 2.54 9.39
N LYS A 141 8.67 2.00 9.30
CA LYS A 141 8.38 0.69 8.70
C LYS A 141 7.91 0.83 7.26
N ALA A 142 8.48 0.03 6.38
CA ALA A 142 8.09 -0.04 4.98
C ALA A 142 7.90 -1.47 4.49
N SER A 143 7.21 -1.64 3.37
CA SER A 143 7.15 -2.90 2.65
C SER A 143 6.93 -2.72 1.14
N ILE A 144 7.38 -3.72 0.39
CA ILE A 144 7.21 -3.82 -1.07
C ILE A 144 6.74 -5.22 -1.45
N MET A 145 6.17 -5.37 -2.64
CA MET A 145 5.88 -6.68 -3.21
C MET A 145 7.17 -7.42 -3.60
N PHE A 146 7.18 -8.75 -3.45
CA PHE A 146 8.28 -9.59 -3.92
C PHE A 146 8.53 -9.44 -5.43
N THR A 147 7.46 -9.28 -6.22
CA THR A 147 7.54 -9.02 -7.68
C THR A 147 8.35 -7.76 -8.01
N PHE A 148 8.19 -6.70 -7.22
CA PHE A 148 9.00 -5.48 -7.38
C PHE A 148 10.47 -5.76 -7.02
N LEU A 149 10.73 -6.43 -5.89
CA LEU A 149 12.09 -6.78 -5.49
C LEU A 149 12.79 -7.65 -6.55
N HIS A 150 12.09 -8.65 -7.08
CA HIS A 150 12.58 -9.52 -8.13
C HIS A 150 12.88 -8.76 -9.43
N SER A 151 12.14 -7.69 -9.70
CA SER A 151 12.35 -6.82 -10.86
C SER A 151 13.47 -5.78 -10.66
N CYS A 152 13.99 -5.61 -9.44
CA CYS A 152 15.09 -4.69 -9.18
C CYS A 152 16.36 -5.12 -9.94
N LEU A 153 17.13 -4.13 -10.40
CA LEU A 153 18.36 -4.36 -11.13
C LEU A 153 19.56 -4.24 -10.20
N LYS A 154 20.61 -5.01 -10.48
CA LYS A 154 21.91 -4.83 -9.83
C LYS A 154 22.56 -3.55 -10.38
N PRO A 155 23.03 -2.63 -9.52
CA PRO A 155 23.70 -1.41 -9.97
C PRO A 155 25.08 -1.75 -10.53
N ASP A 156 25.49 -1.09 -11.60
CA ASP A 156 26.83 -1.26 -12.14
C ASP A 156 27.89 -0.62 -11.21
N PRO A 157 29.10 -1.18 -11.14
CA PRO A 157 30.21 -0.54 -10.43
C PRO A 157 30.43 0.89 -10.94
N GLY A 158 30.33 1.88 -10.04
CA GLY A 158 30.50 3.29 -10.38
C GLY A 158 29.30 3.96 -11.05
N GLU A 159 28.16 3.27 -11.20
CA GLU A 159 26.92 3.86 -11.70
C GLU A 159 26.50 5.03 -10.81
N LYS A 160 26.48 6.23 -11.41
CA LYS A 160 25.92 7.43 -10.77
C LYS A 160 24.41 7.31 -10.87
N VAL A 161 23.74 7.38 -9.72
CA VAL A 161 22.28 7.38 -9.70
C VAL A 161 21.78 8.62 -10.42
N ALA A 162 20.84 8.43 -11.34
CA ALA A 162 20.20 9.56 -12.00
C ALA A 162 19.59 10.47 -10.92
N ILE A 163 20.04 11.72 -10.86
CA ILE A 163 19.37 12.74 -10.07
C ILE A 163 18.12 13.08 -10.87
N PHE A 164 16.96 13.03 -10.22
CA PHE A 164 15.70 13.35 -10.87
C PHE A 164 15.75 14.75 -11.47
N ALA A 165 15.79 14.83 -12.80
CA ALA A 165 15.37 16.00 -13.54
C ALA A 165 13.87 15.83 -13.77
N HIS A 166 13.07 16.82 -13.36
CA HIS A 166 11.64 16.84 -13.69
C HIS A 166 11.45 16.50 -15.17
N PRO A 167 10.63 15.49 -15.54
CA PRO A 167 10.25 15.36 -16.93
C PRO A 167 9.56 16.68 -17.34
N PRO A 168 9.86 17.24 -18.51
CA PRO A 168 9.22 18.47 -18.98
C PRO A 168 7.74 18.19 -19.24
N SER A 169 6.91 18.43 -18.23
CA SER A 169 5.44 18.40 -18.20
C SER A 169 4.75 17.08 -18.60
N PRO A 170 3.59 16.73 -17.96
CA PRO A 170 2.77 15.55 -18.30
C PRO A 170 2.07 15.60 -19.68
N GLY A 171 2.59 16.35 -20.64
CA GLY A 171 1.94 16.56 -21.95
C GLY A 171 2.92 16.72 -23.13
N GLY A 172 4.22 16.50 -22.92
CA GLY A 172 5.21 16.52 -24.00
C GLY A 172 5.20 15.20 -24.76
N CYS A 173 5.08 15.27 -26.09
CA CYS A 173 5.03 14.15 -27.02
C CYS A 173 5.94 12.97 -26.64
N TYR A 174 5.39 11.75 -26.73
CA TYR A 174 6.15 10.50 -26.75
C TYR A 174 7.40 10.68 -27.60
N PRO A 175 8.61 10.49 -27.05
CA PRO A 175 9.79 10.84 -27.80
C PRO A 175 10.04 9.76 -28.86
N HIS A 176 10.60 10.22 -29.98
CA HIS A 176 11.16 9.46 -31.09
C HIS A 176 12.12 8.34 -30.60
N GLU A 177 12.79 7.58 -31.47
CA GLU A 177 13.73 6.50 -31.06
C GLU A 177 14.72 6.87 -29.93
N ASP A 178 15.15 8.14 -29.83
CA ASP A 178 15.97 8.68 -28.73
C ASP A 178 15.26 8.67 -27.35
N GLY A 179 13.93 8.73 -27.35
CA GLY A 179 13.06 8.60 -26.18
C GLY A 179 13.09 7.24 -25.53
N MET A 180 13.17 6.18 -26.33
CA MET A 180 13.25 4.81 -25.82
C MET A 180 14.58 4.56 -25.10
N ALA A 181 15.67 5.16 -25.57
CA ALA A 181 16.96 5.10 -24.88
C ALA A 181 16.89 5.81 -23.53
N HIS A 182 16.29 7.01 -23.48
CA HIS A 182 16.06 7.74 -22.23
C HIS A 182 15.19 6.95 -21.26
N LEU A 183 14.09 6.35 -21.72
CA LEU A 183 13.20 5.52 -20.91
C LEU A 183 13.92 4.30 -20.32
N ARG A 184 14.82 3.66 -21.08
CA ARG A 184 15.64 2.53 -20.58
C ARG A 184 16.61 2.95 -19.49
N VAL A 185 17.34 4.05 -19.70
CA VAL A 185 18.26 4.61 -18.68
C VAL A 185 17.48 5.00 -17.42
N TYR A 186 16.33 5.64 -17.61
CA TYR A 186 15.43 6.05 -16.54
C TYR A 186 14.90 4.85 -15.74
N ARG A 187 14.37 3.83 -16.43
CA ARG A 187 13.89 2.58 -15.83
C ARG A 187 15.00 1.87 -15.08
N ARG A 188 16.23 1.88 -15.62
CA ARG A 188 17.39 1.29 -14.94
C ARG A 188 17.69 2.02 -13.64
N ALA A 189 17.76 3.35 -13.67
CA ALA A 189 18.00 4.14 -12.47
C ALA A 189 16.93 3.87 -11.40
N MET A 190 15.66 3.82 -11.80
CA MET A 190 14.53 3.53 -10.91
C MET A 190 14.64 2.16 -10.23
N LEU A 191 14.98 1.12 -10.99
CA LEU A 191 15.06 -0.27 -10.49
C LEU A 191 16.37 -0.59 -9.77
N SER A 192 17.40 0.26 -9.90
CA SER A 192 18.70 0.09 -9.24
C SER A 192 18.86 0.95 -7.97
N ASP A 193 17.90 1.83 -7.67
CA ASP A 193 17.94 2.77 -6.55
C ASP A 193 17.48 2.16 -5.22
N THR A 194 17.67 0.86 -5.02
CA THR A 194 17.31 0.17 -3.76
C THR A 194 18.12 0.64 -2.56
N ARG A 195 19.22 1.39 -2.79
CA ARG A 195 19.98 2.08 -1.74
C ARG A 195 19.09 2.96 -0.87
N ALA A 196 17.98 3.47 -1.42
CA ALA A 196 16.98 4.22 -0.65
C ALA A 196 16.50 3.44 0.59
N LEU A 197 16.35 2.12 0.48
CA LEU A 197 15.87 1.25 1.56
C LEU A 197 16.92 0.97 2.63
N ARG A 198 18.21 1.25 2.39
CA ARG A 198 19.29 0.98 3.38
C ARG A 198 19.11 1.74 4.68
N HIS A 199 18.42 2.89 4.63
CA HIS A 199 18.11 3.74 5.77
C HIS A 199 17.00 3.16 6.66
N LEU A 200 16.30 2.14 6.21
CA LEU A 200 15.29 1.45 7.00
C LEU A 200 15.95 0.30 7.73
N ASP A 201 15.78 0.27 9.05
CA ASP A 201 16.37 -0.79 9.89
C ASP A 201 15.54 -2.07 9.91
N ASN A 202 14.26 -1.97 9.55
CA ASN A 202 13.37 -3.11 9.40
C ASN A 202 12.31 -2.81 8.33
N TRP A 203 12.28 -3.62 7.27
CA TRP A 203 11.27 -3.53 6.23
C TRP A 203 10.90 -4.92 5.71
N SER A 204 9.72 -5.03 5.12
CA SER A 204 9.17 -6.33 4.74
C SER A 204 9.01 -6.50 3.24
N VAL A 205 9.14 -7.75 2.78
CA VAL A 205 8.82 -8.14 1.40
C VAL A 205 7.56 -8.99 1.43
N VAL A 206 6.50 -8.47 0.83
CA VAL A 206 5.21 -9.15 0.73
C VAL A 206 5.31 -10.26 -0.31
N MET A 207 5.20 -11.50 0.15
CA MET A 207 5.30 -12.72 -0.65
C MET A 207 3.94 -13.16 -1.19
N LYS A 208 2.86 -12.90 -0.44
CA LYS A 208 1.51 -13.33 -0.75
C LYS A 208 0.51 -12.26 -0.31
N THR A 209 -0.57 -12.11 -1.07
CA THR A 209 -1.72 -11.29 -0.69
C THR A 209 -2.93 -12.18 -0.42
N VAL A 210 -3.61 -11.93 0.69
CA VAL A 210 -4.81 -12.65 1.10
C VAL A 210 -5.94 -11.64 1.33
N VAL A 211 -7.10 -11.87 0.73
CA VAL A 211 -8.27 -10.99 0.90
C VAL A 211 -9.36 -11.67 1.70
N ILE A 212 -9.63 -11.09 2.85
CA ILE A 212 -10.63 -11.56 3.80
C ILE A 212 -11.93 -10.81 3.50
N HIS A 213 -12.92 -11.53 2.98
CA HIS A 213 -14.25 -11.00 2.76
C HIS A 213 -15.06 -11.15 4.04
N GLN A 214 -15.21 -10.06 4.81
CA GLN A 214 -15.98 -10.06 6.05
C GLN A 214 -16.61 -8.70 6.34
N ASP A 215 -17.79 -8.69 6.96
CA ASP A 215 -18.41 -7.47 7.49
C ASP A 215 -17.47 -6.77 8.48
N ILE A 216 -17.39 -5.44 8.38
CA ILE A 216 -16.45 -4.64 9.17
C ILE A 216 -16.66 -4.81 10.68
N ARG A 217 -17.90 -5.03 11.14
CA ARG A 217 -18.19 -5.22 12.58
C ARG A 217 -17.70 -6.57 13.06
N ILE A 218 -17.92 -7.61 12.27
CA ILE A 218 -17.43 -8.96 12.58
C ILE A 218 -15.90 -8.96 12.58
N ALA A 219 -15.27 -8.32 11.60
CA ALA A 219 -13.82 -8.17 11.57
C ALA A 219 -13.28 -7.37 12.76
N ALA A 220 -13.93 -6.27 13.15
CA ALA A 220 -13.55 -5.47 14.32
C ALA A 220 -13.60 -6.29 15.62
N MET A 221 -14.60 -7.17 15.78
CA MET A 221 -14.71 -8.06 16.95
C MET A 221 -13.55 -9.04 17.08
N THR A 222 -12.82 -9.33 16.00
CA THR A 222 -11.61 -10.17 16.05
C THR A 222 -10.39 -9.41 16.57
N GLY A 223 -10.39 -8.08 16.55
CA GLY A 223 -9.23 -7.24 16.82
C GLY A 223 -8.14 -7.26 15.75
N LEU A 224 -8.23 -8.13 14.73
CA LEU A 224 -7.18 -8.33 13.71
C LEU A 224 -7.04 -7.16 12.72
N PHE A 225 -8.10 -6.39 12.52
CA PHE A 225 -8.14 -5.23 11.60
C PHE A 225 -8.37 -3.91 12.37
N GLY A 226 -7.76 -3.80 13.55
CA GLY A 226 -7.97 -2.70 14.48
C GLY A 226 -9.25 -2.90 15.31
N LEU A 227 -9.31 -2.22 16.46
CA LEU A 227 -10.42 -2.38 17.41
C LEU A 227 -11.79 -1.96 16.83
N LEU A 228 -11.77 -1.09 15.82
CA LEU A 228 -12.97 -0.57 15.16
C LEU A 228 -13.08 -1.00 13.68
N GLY A 229 -12.23 -1.92 13.22
CA GLY A 229 -12.22 -2.39 11.84
C GLY A 229 -11.68 -1.37 10.83
N ASP A 230 -10.95 -0.36 11.29
CA ASP A 230 -10.40 0.75 10.50
C ASP A 230 -8.91 0.56 10.13
N ALA A 231 -8.35 -0.62 10.40
CA ALA A 231 -7.02 -1.03 9.90
C ALA A 231 -7.14 -2.09 8.81
N LEU A 232 -7.75 -1.71 7.67
CA LEU A 232 -8.18 -2.63 6.60
C LEU A 232 -7.07 -3.42 5.92
N VAL A 233 -5.83 -2.97 6.03
CA VAL A 233 -4.66 -3.65 5.48
C VAL A 233 -3.71 -3.98 6.62
N GLN A 234 -3.30 -5.24 6.68
CA GLN A 234 -2.33 -5.76 7.64
C GLN A 234 -1.16 -6.37 6.87
N ILE A 235 0.06 -6.16 7.33
CA ILE A 235 1.25 -6.85 6.84
C ILE A 235 1.84 -7.56 8.05
N VAL A 236 1.96 -8.87 7.93
CA VAL A 236 2.35 -9.75 9.04
C VAL A 236 3.60 -10.49 8.64
N ASP A 237 4.62 -10.41 9.48
CA ASP A 237 5.86 -11.16 9.30
C ASP A 237 5.54 -12.66 9.29
N VAL A 238 6.21 -13.43 8.45
CA VAL A 238 6.05 -14.89 8.42
C VAL A 238 6.45 -15.56 9.74
N ASP A 239 7.27 -14.90 10.55
CA ASP A 239 7.64 -15.34 11.90
C ASP A 239 6.54 -15.06 12.95
N GLU A 240 5.56 -14.20 12.67
CA GLU A 240 4.40 -13.93 13.55
C GLU A 240 3.34 -15.05 13.45
N VAL A 241 3.72 -16.28 13.80
CA VAL A 241 2.95 -17.51 13.56
C VAL A 241 1.50 -17.45 14.08
N GLU A 242 1.29 -16.95 15.30
CA GLU A 242 -0.05 -16.90 15.91
C GLU A 242 -0.97 -15.92 15.15
N ARG A 243 -0.47 -14.72 14.84
CA ARG A 243 -1.23 -13.70 14.12
C ARG A 243 -1.53 -14.13 12.69
N MET A 244 -0.56 -14.77 12.03
CA MET A 244 -0.72 -15.37 10.71
C MET A 244 -1.82 -16.44 10.73
N ALA A 245 -1.77 -17.34 11.70
CA ALA A 245 -2.77 -18.41 11.86
C ALA A 245 -4.17 -17.85 12.10
N ASP A 246 -4.31 -16.80 12.91
CA ASP A 246 -5.60 -16.15 13.18
C ASP A 246 -6.21 -15.51 11.94
N LEU A 247 -5.41 -14.79 11.15
CA LEU A 247 -5.85 -14.17 9.90
C LEU A 247 -6.21 -15.22 8.84
N LEU A 248 -5.40 -16.27 8.67
CA LEU A 248 -5.69 -17.36 7.75
C LEU A 248 -6.94 -18.15 8.17
N ARG A 249 -7.12 -18.37 9.47
CA ARG A 249 -8.34 -18.99 10.02
C ARG A 249 -9.58 -18.15 9.73
N LEU A 250 -9.51 -16.83 9.94
CA LEU A 250 -10.59 -15.92 9.58
C LEU A 250 -10.89 -15.99 8.07
N ALA A 251 -9.87 -15.98 7.22
CA ALA A 251 -10.00 -16.08 5.76
C ALA A 251 -10.72 -17.38 5.33
N ARG A 252 -10.26 -18.53 5.85
CA ARG A 252 -10.85 -19.85 5.57
C ARG A 252 -12.31 -19.93 5.99
N ASN A 253 -12.64 -19.45 7.19
CA ASN A 253 -14.01 -19.44 7.70
C ASN A 253 -14.94 -18.58 6.82
N CYS A 254 -14.42 -17.50 6.25
CA CYS A 254 -15.19 -16.63 5.35
C CYS A 254 -15.49 -17.26 3.99
N GLU A 255 -14.67 -18.19 3.49
CA GLU A 255 -14.94 -18.87 2.21
C GLU A 255 -15.73 -20.17 2.37
N GLN A 256 -15.54 -20.93 3.46
CA GLN A 256 -16.24 -22.20 3.68
C GLN A 256 -17.77 -22.07 3.81
N GLY A 257 -18.24 -20.93 4.31
CA GLY A 257 -19.67 -20.70 4.57
C GLY A 257 -20.49 -20.21 3.37
N PHE A 258 -19.87 -19.96 2.21
CA PHE A 258 -20.53 -19.26 1.10
C PHE A 258 -20.13 -19.81 -0.26
N ASN A 259 -21.02 -19.67 -1.25
CA ASN A 259 -20.65 -19.86 -2.65
C ASN A 259 -19.84 -18.63 -3.10
N VAL A 260 -18.53 -18.82 -3.23
CA VAL A 260 -17.59 -17.78 -3.68
C VAL A 260 -17.34 -17.85 -5.18
N THR A 261 -17.08 -16.69 -5.80
CA THR A 261 -16.81 -16.55 -7.24
C THR A 261 -15.43 -17.09 -7.63
N ALA A 262 -14.44 -16.87 -6.78
CA ALA A 262 -13.12 -17.47 -6.89
C ALA A 262 -12.57 -17.76 -5.48
N ARG A 263 -11.93 -18.93 -5.34
CA ARG A 263 -11.28 -19.37 -4.09
C ARG A 263 -9.83 -18.89 -4.08
N GLN A 264 -9.35 -18.54 -2.90
CA GLN A 264 -7.95 -18.20 -2.69
C GLN A 264 -7.20 -19.38 -2.09
N ASP A 265 -5.89 -19.45 -2.37
CA ASP A 265 -5.01 -20.35 -1.63
C ASP A 265 -4.72 -19.76 -0.24
N PHE A 266 -5.12 -20.48 0.81
CA PHE A 266 -4.86 -20.12 2.20
C PHE A 266 -3.82 -21.02 2.87
N GLU A 267 -3.06 -21.79 2.09
CA GLU A 267 -1.95 -22.52 2.65
C GLU A 267 -0.88 -21.56 3.19
N PRO A 268 -0.32 -21.84 4.39
CA PRO A 268 0.78 -21.08 4.93
C PRO A 268 1.98 -21.16 3.99
N LEU A 269 2.75 -20.06 3.91
CA LEU A 269 4.00 -20.06 3.19
C LEU A 269 5.02 -20.97 3.88
N ASN A 270 5.83 -21.68 3.08
CA ASN A 270 6.97 -22.40 3.61
C ASN A 270 8.04 -21.37 4.04
N LEU A 271 8.23 -21.24 5.36
CA LEU A 271 9.12 -20.26 5.97
C LEU A 271 10.55 -20.33 5.44
N GLN A 272 11.07 -21.56 5.23
CA GLN A 272 12.42 -21.73 4.73
C GLN A 272 12.52 -21.28 3.29
N GLU A 273 11.60 -21.71 2.44
CA GLU A 273 11.58 -21.35 1.01
C GLU A 273 11.47 -19.84 0.80
N VAL A 274 10.59 -19.15 1.53
CA VAL A 274 10.41 -17.70 1.36
C VAL A 274 11.58 -16.88 1.90
N ASN A 275 12.20 -17.31 3.01
CA ASN A 275 13.41 -16.67 3.52
C ASN A 275 14.57 -16.80 2.53
N GLU A 276 14.78 -18.00 1.99
CA GLU A 276 15.85 -18.19 1.01
C GLU A 276 15.56 -17.49 -0.32
N ALA A 277 14.30 -17.43 -0.77
CA ALA A 277 13.93 -16.68 -1.97
C ALA A 277 14.24 -15.18 -1.84
N VAL A 278 13.87 -14.55 -0.71
CA VAL A 278 14.17 -13.14 -0.45
C VAL A 278 15.68 -12.91 -0.34
N LYS A 279 16.38 -13.73 0.43
CA LYS A 279 17.83 -13.63 0.62
C LYS A 279 18.60 -13.79 -0.68
N GLN A 280 18.29 -14.83 -1.46
CA GLN A 280 18.94 -15.10 -2.73
C GLN A 280 18.72 -13.94 -3.70
N THR A 281 17.48 -13.43 -3.79
CA THR A 281 17.17 -12.27 -4.62
C THR A 281 17.98 -11.05 -4.20
N LEU A 282 18.05 -10.73 -2.91
CA LEU A 282 18.86 -9.61 -2.41
C LEU A 282 20.35 -9.76 -2.77
N ILE A 283 20.92 -10.95 -2.61
CA ILE A 283 22.32 -11.23 -2.95
C ILE A 283 22.56 -11.05 -4.46
N GLU A 284 21.72 -11.64 -5.30
CA GLU A 284 21.82 -11.55 -6.76
C GLU A 284 21.71 -10.11 -7.26
N ARG A 285 20.85 -9.31 -6.63
CA ARG A 285 20.69 -7.89 -6.98
C ARG A 285 21.78 -6.99 -6.37
N GLY A 286 22.76 -7.56 -5.66
CA GLY A 286 23.91 -6.82 -5.11
C GLY A 286 23.61 -6.10 -3.79
N TYR A 287 22.62 -6.59 -3.05
CA TYR A 287 22.10 -6.01 -1.81
C TYR A 287 22.22 -6.97 -0.62
N GLY A 288 23.23 -7.84 -0.64
CA GLY A 288 23.47 -8.81 0.44
C GLY A 288 23.65 -8.17 1.82
N ASP A 289 24.10 -6.90 1.87
CA ASP A 289 24.20 -6.11 3.10
C ASP A 289 22.84 -5.86 3.78
N MET A 290 21.75 -5.92 3.02
CA MET A 290 20.41 -5.65 3.54
C MET A 290 19.70 -6.90 4.07
N VAL A 291 20.17 -8.11 3.77
CA VAL A 291 19.56 -9.39 4.22
C VAL A 291 19.11 -9.39 5.69
N PRO A 292 19.90 -8.95 6.68
CA PRO A 292 19.46 -8.98 8.08
C PRO A 292 18.35 -7.97 8.42
N LYS A 293 18.04 -7.01 7.54
CA LYS A 293 17.04 -5.96 7.72
C LYS A 293 15.69 -6.29 7.07
N VAL A 294 15.62 -7.37 6.30
CA VAL A 294 14.44 -7.72 5.49
C VAL A 294 13.71 -8.92 6.08
N ARG A 295 12.40 -8.83 6.17
CA ARG A 295 11.53 -9.93 6.60
C ARG A 295 10.53 -10.31 5.51
N PRO A 296 10.34 -11.60 5.18
CA PRO A 296 9.21 -12.01 4.36
C PRO A 296 7.90 -11.72 5.11
N ALA A 297 6.85 -11.36 4.40
CA ALA A 297 5.56 -11.07 5.01
C ALA A 297 4.40 -11.48 4.12
N VAL A 298 3.20 -11.58 4.71
CA VAL A 298 1.94 -11.73 4.01
C VAL A 298 1.11 -10.47 4.20
N LEU A 299 0.52 -9.98 3.11
CA LEU A 299 -0.38 -8.85 3.13
C LEU A 299 -1.82 -9.36 3.20
N PHE A 300 -2.55 -8.95 4.22
CA PHE A 300 -3.97 -9.24 4.39
C PHE A 300 -4.81 -7.99 4.13
N ARG A 301 -5.88 -8.14 3.36
CA ARG A 301 -6.85 -7.07 3.08
C ARG A 301 -8.24 -7.45 3.53
N LEU A 302 -8.88 -6.61 4.32
CA LEU A 302 -10.29 -6.76 4.65
C LEU A 302 -11.16 -6.14 3.56
N CYS A 303 -11.99 -6.96 2.91
CA CYS A 303 -13.03 -6.53 1.98
C CYS A 303 -14.40 -6.55 2.66
N PRO A 304 -14.92 -5.39 3.13
CA PRO A 304 -16.24 -5.32 3.76
C PRO A 304 -17.40 -5.38 2.77
N ARG A 305 -17.14 -5.29 1.46
CA ARG A 305 -18.16 -5.35 0.41
C ARG A 305 -18.59 -6.77 0.06
N MET A 306 -17.85 -7.78 0.52
CA MET A 306 -18.13 -9.19 0.23
C MET A 306 -18.18 -9.48 -1.28
N CYS A 307 -17.22 -8.90 -2.02
CA CYS A 307 -17.16 -8.90 -3.48
C CYS A 307 -17.05 -10.30 -4.09
N ASN A 308 -16.48 -11.26 -3.36
CA ASN A 308 -16.33 -12.64 -3.84
C ASN A 308 -17.61 -13.48 -3.73
N ARG A 309 -18.78 -12.92 -3.41
CA ARG A 309 -20.03 -13.69 -3.29
C ARG A 309 -20.84 -13.66 -4.59
N LEU A 310 -21.34 -14.82 -5.01
CA LEU A 310 -22.24 -14.92 -6.17
C LEU A 310 -23.45 -13.99 -6.02
N GLY A 311 -23.82 -13.30 -7.11
CA GLY A 311 -24.92 -12.33 -7.13
C GLY A 311 -24.58 -10.95 -6.56
N ARG A 312 -23.36 -10.75 -6.04
CA ARG A 312 -22.81 -9.43 -5.66
C ARG A 312 -21.75 -8.95 -6.65
N ALA A 313 -21.87 -9.37 -7.92
CA ALA A 313 -20.97 -9.00 -8.99
C ALA A 313 -20.69 -7.50 -8.93
N VAL A 314 -19.45 -7.17 -8.58
CA VAL A 314 -18.98 -5.80 -8.65
C VAL A 314 -18.78 -5.54 -10.13
N THR A 315 -19.67 -4.75 -10.72
CA THR A 315 -19.38 -4.16 -12.02
C THR A 315 -18.02 -3.47 -11.92
N PRO A 316 -17.07 -3.78 -12.83
CA PRO A 316 -15.84 -3.03 -12.91
C PRO A 316 -16.21 -1.54 -12.90
N PRO A 317 -15.50 -0.67 -12.16
CA PRO A 317 -15.60 0.75 -12.46
C PRO A 317 -15.31 0.89 -13.97
N PRO A 318 -16.09 1.70 -14.71
CA PRO A 318 -15.79 1.92 -16.12
C PRO A 318 -14.32 2.29 -16.24
N ARG A 319 -13.58 1.61 -17.13
CA ARG A 319 -12.22 2.02 -17.48
C ARG A 319 -12.27 3.54 -17.71
N PRO A 320 -11.32 4.33 -17.20
CA PRO A 320 -11.34 5.77 -17.40
C PRO A 320 -11.58 6.07 -18.89
N ILE A 321 -12.76 6.60 -19.21
CA ILE A 321 -13.08 7.04 -20.55
C ILE A 321 -12.22 8.28 -20.76
N GLY A 322 -11.07 8.12 -21.40
CA GLY A 322 -10.09 9.21 -21.54
C GLY A 322 -8.72 8.87 -22.13
N MET A 323 -8.35 7.61 -22.29
CA MET A 323 -7.16 7.26 -23.10
C MET A 323 -7.53 7.15 -24.58
N GLY A 324 -7.81 8.30 -25.17
CA GLY A 324 -8.14 8.43 -26.59
C GLY A 324 -8.01 9.87 -27.05
N ARG A 325 -6.78 10.26 -27.40
CA ARG A 325 -6.37 11.54 -28.01
C ARG A 325 -6.69 12.80 -27.19
N GLY A 326 -5.64 13.42 -26.66
CA GLY A 326 -5.63 14.82 -26.25
C GLY A 326 -5.78 15.02 -24.74
N PHE A 327 -4.64 15.12 -24.06
CA PHE A 327 -4.54 15.85 -22.81
C PHE A 327 -5.10 17.27 -23.03
N VAL A 328 -6.22 17.60 -22.40
CA VAL A 328 -6.55 18.98 -22.07
C VAL A 328 -6.49 19.07 -20.56
N SER A 329 -5.42 19.72 -20.10
CA SER A 329 -5.19 20.16 -18.73
C SER A 329 -6.44 20.83 -18.14
N PHE A 330 -6.97 20.29 -17.04
CA PHE A 330 -7.84 21.02 -16.14
C PHE A 330 -7.09 21.29 -14.83
N TRP A 331 -6.24 22.31 -14.88
CA TRP A 331 -5.89 23.12 -13.72
C TRP A 331 -6.23 24.57 -14.11
N LEU A 332 -7.03 25.24 -13.26
CA LEU A 332 -7.63 26.59 -13.41
C LEU A 332 -8.88 26.58 -14.33
N ASP A 333 -10.10 26.92 -13.89
CA ASP A 333 -10.51 28.07 -13.09
C ASP A 333 -11.61 27.73 -12.06
N ASN A 334 -11.44 28.18 -10.82
CA ASN A 334 -12.53 28.30 -9.85
C ASN A 334 -12.92 29.80 -9.74
N PRO A 335 -14.02 30.26 -10.35
CA PRO A 335 -14.39 31.69 -10.36
C PRO A 335 -15.05 32.18 -9.06
N LYS A 336 -15.08 31.38 -7.98
CA LYS A 336 -15.82 31.74 -6.74
C LYS A 336 -14.96 32.22 -5.56
N ALA A 337 -13.69 32.53 -5.79
CA ALA A 337 -12.81 33.18 -4.80
C ALA A 337 -12.53 34.66 -5.13
N ARG A 338 -13.56 35.41 -5.52
CA ARG A 338 -13.57 36.89 -5.48
C ARG A 338 -14.97 37.39 -5.11
N ARG A 339 -15.23 37.51 -3.81
CA ARG A 339 -16.04 38.58 -3.20
C ARG A 339 -15.52 38.83 -1.79
#